data_AF-A0A4Z2JJ62-F1
#
_entry.id   AF-A0A4Z2JJ62-F1
#
_cell.length_a   1.000
_cell.length_b   1.000
_cell.length_c   1.000
_cell.angle_alpha   90.00
_cell.angle_beta   90.00
_cell.angle_gamma   90.00
#
_symmetry.space_group_name_H-M   'P 1'
#
loop_
_entity.id
_entity.type
_entity.pdbx_description
1 polymer ?
#
loop_
_entity_poly.entity_id
_entity_poly.type
_entity_poly.pdbx_seq_one_letter_code
_entity_poly.pdbx_strand_id
1 'polypeptide(L)'
;MLGSIRSKVKVKVMKRYQKSACAEGVIRTQELLDHETTPHYWLTVYAADRGVVQRSSFVEVYIQVQDVNDNAPQTSEPVYYPSVVENSPKDVSIIQINAVDPDAKASDKLSYRITSGNPQGFFAVTTRTGLVTTTSRKLDREQQDEHILEVSSAFSLSCVWK
;
A
#
# COMPACT_ATOMS: atom_id res chain seq x y z
N MET A 1 1.74 13.93 -55.80
CA MET A 1 1.05 12.73 -55.24
C MET A 1 1.45 12.58 -53.78
N LEU A 2 0.58 12.99 -52.85
CA LEU A 2 0.79 12.80 -51.41
C LEU A 2 0.23 11.42 -51.02
N GLY A 3 1.10 10.42 -50.95
CA GLY A 3 0.73 9.06 -50.55
C GLY A 3 0.48 8.99 -49.05
N SER A 4 -0.74 8.64 -48.65
CA SER A 4 -1.14 8.35 -47.27
C SER A 4 -0.30 7.18 -46.72
N ILE A 5 0.58 7.45 -45.76
CA ILE A 5 1.39 6.42 -45.10
C ILE A 5 0.56 5.81 -43.98
N ARG A 6 -0.08 4.67 -44.26
CA ARG A 6 -0.69 3.82 -43.23
C ARG A 6 0.35 2.85 -42.69
N SER A 7 1.07 3.24 -41.63
CA SER A 7 2.05 2.38 -40.97
C SER A 7 1.36 1.41 -40.00
N LYS A 8 1.67 0.12 -40.10
CA LYS A 8 1.24 -0.90 -39.11
C LYS A 8 2.31 -1.02 -38.04
N VAL A 9 1.99 -0.61 -36.82
CA VAL A 9 2.86 -0.79 -35.65
C VAL A 9 2.68 -2.22 -35.13
N LYS A 10 3.74 -3.03 -35.18
CA LYS A 10 3.79 -4.34 -34.50
C LYS A 10 4.52 -4.13 -33.18
N VAL A 11 3.79 -4.13 -32.08
CA VAL A 11 4.37 -4.08 -30.74
C VAL A 11 4.62 -5.50 -30.25
N LYS A 12 5.85 -5.79 -29.83
CA LYS A 12 6.24 -7.05 -29.17
C LYS A 12 6.56 -6.73 -27.71
N VAL A 13 5.60 -6.99 -26.83
CA VAL A 13 5.82 -6.97 -25.37
C VAL A 13 6.36 -8.35 -24.98
N MET A 14 7.54 -8.40 -24.37
CA MET A 14 8.08 -9.64 -23.79
C MET A 14 7.76 -9.69 -22.30
N LYS A 15 6.59 -10.27 -21.99
CA LYS A 15 6.37 -11.35 -21.00
C LYS A 15 4.99 -11.96 -21.32
N ARG A 16 4.99 -12.89 -22.31
CA ARG A 16 3.89 -13.77 -22.82
C ARG A 16 2.58 -13.15 -23.41
N TYR A 17 2.46 -13.28 -24.75
CA TYR A 17 1.28 -13.48 -25.66
C TYR A 17 0.18 -12.39 -25.71
N GLN A 18 -0.61 -12.09 -26.78
CA GLN A 18 -0.90 -12.68 -28.09
C GLN A 18 -1.32 -11.56 -29.08
N LYS A 19 -1.18 -11.81 -30.38
CA LYS A 19 -1.37 -10.85 -31.49
C LYS A 19 -2.85 -10.63 -31.84
N SER A 20 -3.43 -9.49 -31.47
CA SER A 20 -4.74 -9.04 -31.98
C SER A 20 -4.58 -8.15 -33.22
N ALA A 21 -5.47 -8.33 -34.20
CA ALA A 21 -5.26 -8.02 -35.61
C ALA A 21 -5.86 -6.68 -36.09
N CYS A 22 -5.91 -5.62 -35.27
CA CYS A 22 -6.48 -4.33 -35.69
C CYS A 22 -5.45 -3.17 -35.63
N ALA A 23 -5.57 -2.23 -36.56
CA ALA A 23 -4.54 -1.29 -37.01
C ALA A 23 -4.33 -0.04 -36.12
N GLU A 24 -4.56 -0.15 -34.82
CA GLU A 24 -4.47 0.99 -33.91
C GLU A 24 -3.30 0.80 -32.94
N GLY A 25 -2.46 1.83 -32.79
CA GLY A 25 -1.31 1.86 -31.87
C GLY A 25 -1.73 2.01 -30.40
N VAL A 26 -2.81 1.33 -29.99
CA VAL A 26 -3.39 1.43 -28.65
C VAL A 26 -2.67 0.46 -27.73
N ILE A 27 -2.14 0.99 -26.62
CA ILE A 27 -1.57 0.20 -25.53
C ILE A 27 -2.71 -0.14 -24.56
N ARG A 28 -2.83 -1.41 -24.18
CA ARG A 28 -3.83 -1.91 -23.22
C ARG A 28 -3.13 -2.80 -22.21
N THR A 29 -3.66 -2.82 -21.00
CA THR A 29 -3.28 -3.82 -20.00
C THR A 29 -3.87 -5.17 -20.39
N GLN A 30 -3.14 -6.25 -20.12
CA GLN A 30 -3.62 -7.62 -20.34
C GLN A 30 -4.09 -8.27 -19.04
N GLU A 31 -3.54 -7.81 -17.92
CA GLU A 31 -3.84 -8.24 -16.56
C GLU A 31 -4.05 -7.00 -15.69
N LEU A 32 -4.49 -7.22 -14.46
CA LEU A 32 -4.56 -6.16 -13.46
C LEU A 32 -3.14 -5.64 -13.19
N LEU A 33 -3.02 -4.33 -13.05
CA LEU A 33 -1.77 -3.70 -12.64
C LEU A 33 -1.76 -3.64 -11.12
N ASP A 34 -0.59 -3.89 -10.55
CA ASP A 34 -0.33 -3.87 -9.12
C ASP A 34 0.89 -2.97 -8.89
N HIS A 35 0.68 -1.83 -8.21
CA HIS A 35 1.70 -0.82 -8.01
C HIS A 35 2.80 -1.34 -7.07
N GLU A 36 2.42 -2.13 -6.06
CA GLU A 36 3.29 -2.69 -5.03
C GLU A 36 4.25 -3.73 -5.64
N THR A 37 3.78 -4.50 -6.63
CA THR A 37 4.62 -5.44 -7.38
C THR A 37 5.44 -4.76 -8.48
N THR A 38 4.84 -3.87 -9.27
CA THR A 38 5.54 -3.20 -10.39
C THR A 38 5.02 -1.78 -10.62
N PRO A 39 5.71 -0.76 -10.08
CA PRO A 39 5.20 0.62 -10.11
C PRO A 39 5.38 1.33 -11.47
N HIS A 40 6.20 0.77 -12.36
CA HIS A 40 6.44 1.35 -13.68
C HIS A 40 6.91 0.33 -14.71
N TYR A 41 6.67 0.66 -15.99
CA TYR A 41 7.13 -0.11 -17.14
C TYR A 41 7.82 0.80 -18.16
N TRP A 42 8.80 0.23 -18.85
CA TRP A 42 9.42 0.83 -20.03
C TRP A 42 9.07 -0.03 -21.25
N LEU A 43 8.39 0.56 -22.23
CA LEU A 43 8.03 -0.11 -23.47
C LEU A 43 8.78 0.52 -24.65
N THR A 44 9.46 -0.28 -25.44
CA THR A 44 10.00 0.16 -26.73
C THR A 44 9.01 -0.19 -27.85
N VAL A 45 8.43 0.84 -28.46
CA VAL A 45 7.45 0.70 -29.54
C VAL A 45 8.15 0.92 -30.88
N TYR A 46 8.08 -0.08 -31.76
CA TYR A 46 8.67 -0.02 -33.10
C TYR A 46 7.60 0.22 -34.16
N ALA A 47 7.86 1.18 -35.04
CA ALA A 47 7.10 1.40 -36.25
C ALA A 47 7.97 1.05 -37.46
N ALA A 48 7.40 0.33 -38.43
CA ALA A 48 8.03 0.07 -39.70
C ALA A 48 7.03 0.36 -40.84
N ASP A 49 7.52 0.96 -41.91
CA ASP A 49 6.73 1.11 -43.13
C ASP A 49 6.71 -0.21 -43.93
N ARG A 50 5.96 -0.20 -45.04
CA ARG A 50 5.84 -1.36 -45.95
C ARG A 50 6.59 -1.12 -47.26
N GLY A 51 7.63 -0.28 -47.23
CA GLY A 51 8.43 0.03 -48.41
C GLY A 51 9.22 -1.18 -48.92
N VAL A 52 9.64 -1.13 -50.18
CA VAL A 52 10.58 -2.12 -50.76
C VAL A 52 11.93 -2.06 -50.04
N VAL A 53 12.40 -0.83 -49.75
CA VAL A 53 13.41 -0.58 -48.72
C VAL A 53 12.67 -0.11 -47.48
N GLN A 54 12.57 -0.98 -46.47
CA GLN A 54 11.82 -0.69 -45.25
C GLN A 54 12.52 0.38 -44.42
N ARG A 55 11.76 1.37 -43.95
CA ARG A 55 12.22 2.28 -42.90
C ARG A 55 11.56 1.90 -41.59
N SER A 56 12.33 2.00 -40.52
CA SER A 56 11.83 1.79 -39.16
C SER A 56 12.28 2.90 -38.23
N SER A 57 11.48 3.13 -37.20
CA SER A 57 11.79 3.99 -36.07
C SER A 57 11.27 3.35 -34.79
N PHE A 58 11.75 3.83 -33.65
CA PHE A 58 11.28 3.39 -32.35
C PHE A 58 11.08 4.58 -31.42
N VAL A 59 10.26 4.38 -30.39
CA VAL A 59 10.06 5.31 -29.28
C VAL A 59 9.98 4.53 -27.98
N GLU A 60 10.51 5.10 -26.91
CA GLU A 60 10.37 4.56 -25.56
C GLU A 60 9.17 5.22 -24.88
N VAL A 61 8.32 4.41 -24.27
CA VAL A 61 7.14 4.83 -23.54
C VAL A 61 7.34 4.44 -22.09
N TYR A 62 7.39 5.44 -21.21
CA TYR A 62 7.34 5.26 -19.77
C TYR A 62 5.89 5.19 -19.32
N ILE A 63 5.53 4.11 -18.62
CA ILE A 63 4.21 3.93 -18.02
C ILE A 63 4.40 3.93 -16.51
N GLN A 64 3.73 4.86 -15.83
CA GLN A 64 3.64 4.91 -14.38
C GLN A 64 2.33 4.28 -13.93
N VAL A 65 2.39 3.33 -13.00
CA VAL A 65 1.20 2.78 -12.34
C VAL A 65 0.80 3.72 -11.21
N GLN A 66 -0.48 4.06 -11.13
CA GLN A 66 -0.98 4.90 -10.05
C GLN A 66 -1.17 4.04 -8.80
N ASP A 67 -0.52 4.46 -7.72
CA ASP A 67 -0.66 3.93 -6.36
C ASP A 67 -2.09 4.17 -5.85
N VAL A 68 -2.74 3.10 -5.38
CA VAL A 68 -4.09 3.12 -4.77
C VAL A 68 -4.01 2.44 -3.42
N ASN A 69 -4.83 2.88 -2.47
CA ASN A 69 -4.86 2.30 -1.14
C ASN A 69 -5.71 1.02 -1.12
N ASP A 70 -5.13 -0.11 -1.50
CA ASP A 70 -5.79 -1.42 -1.58
C ASP A 70 -5.22 -2.46 -0.61
N ASN A 71 -4.19 -2.11 0.14
CA ASN A 71 -3.67 -2.87 1.27
C ASN A 71 -4.16 -2.31 2.60
N ALA A 72 -4.18 -3.19 3.60
CA ALA A 72 -4.48 -2.81 4.98
C ALA A 72 -3.19 -2.88 5.81
N PRO A 73 -3.04 -2.04 6.85
CA PRO A 73 -1.83 -2.06 7.65
C PRO A 73 -1.68 -3.40 8.37
N GLN A 74 -0.50 -4.00 8.27
CA GLN A 74 -0.17 -5.27 8.90
C GLN A 74 0.73 -5.05 10.10
N THR A 75 0.32 -5.57 11.25
CA THR A 75 1.13 -5.53 12.48
C THR A 75 2.27 -6.55 12.42
N SER A 76 3.35 -6.29 13.15
CA SER A 76 4.49 -7.22 13.23
C SER A 76 4.11 -8.58 13.83
N GLU A 77 3.16 -8.57 14.76
CA GLU A 77 2.60 -9.76 15.41
C GLU A 77 1.06 -9.66 15.43
N PRO A 78 0.33 -10.78 15.33
CA PRO A 78 -1.13 -10.76 15.39
C PRO A 78 -1.65 -10.49 16.81
N VAL A 79 -0.87 -10.85 17.85
CA VAL A 79 -1.21 -10.67 19.26
C VAL A 79 0.07 -10.33 20.03
N TYR A 80 -0.03 -9.38 20.97
CA TYR A 80 1.08 -8.99 21.83
C TYR A 80 0.77 -9.32 23.29
N TYR A 81 1.78 -9.75 24.05
CA TYR A 81 1.66 -10.13 25.48
C TYR A 81 2.62 -9.32 26.38
N PRO A 82 2.48 -7.99 26.46
CA PRO A 82 3.30 -7.18 27.35
C PRO A 82 2.86 -7.35 28.82
N SER A 83 3.74 -6.96 29.74
CA SER A 83 3.42 -6.86 31.17
C SER A 83 3.65 -5.44 31.67
N VAL A 84 2.90 -5.05 32.69
CA VAL A 84 3.01 -3.74 33.34
C VAL A 84 2.88 -3.92 34.85
N VAL A 85 3.66 -3.16 35.61
CA VAL A 85 3.61 -3.22 37.08
C VAL A 85 2.32 -2.53 37.54
N GLU A 86 1.60 -3.15 38.46
CA GLU A 86 0.44 -2.51 39.10
C GLU A 86 0.85 -1.19 39.79
N ASN A 87 -0.10 -0.28 40.00
CA ASN A 87 0.17 1.05 40.57
C ASN A 87 1.24 1.88 39.83
N SER A 88 1.60 1.48 38.60
CA SER A 88 2.51 2.26 37.74
C SER A 88 2.03 3.71 37.62
N PRO A 89 2.95 4.69 37.62
CA PRO A 89 2.59 6.08 37.40
C PRO A 89 1.99 6.26 36.00
N LYS A 90 1.43 7.45 35.76
CA LYS A 90 0.96 7.86 34.44
C LYS A 90 2.13 7.87 33.43
N ASP A 91 1.81 7.59 32.17
CA ASP A 91 2.70 7.71 31.01
C ASP A 91 3.87 6.69 31.00
N VAL A 92 3.71 5.54 31.68
CA VAL A 92 4.66 4.42 31.57
C VAL A 92 4.42 3.69 30.25
N SER A 93 5.47 3.55 29.45
CA SER A 93 5.47 2.78 28.20
C SER A 93 5.29 1.30 28.45
N ILE A 94 4.31 0.68 27.79
CA ILE A 94 4.01 -0.75 27.89
C ILE A 94 4.52 -1.47 26.66
N ILE A 95 4.07 -1.03 25.47
CA ILE A 95 4.45 -1.60 24.19
C ILE A 95 4.26 -0.59 23.08
N GLN A 96 5.08 -0.68 22.03
CA GLN A 96 4.86 0.05 20.80
C GLN A 96 4.38 -0.91 19.72
N ILE A 97 3.16 -0.70 19.24
CA ILE A 97 2.59 -1.49 18.13
C ILE A 97 3.19 -0.96 16.83
N ASN A 98 3.84 -1.85 16.09
CA ASN A 98 4.42 -1.52 14.81
C ASN A 98 3.59 -2.15 13.69
N ALA A 99 2.94 -1.31 12.89
CA ALA A 99 2.25 -1.71 11.68
C ALA A 99 2.95 -1.15 10.43
N VAL A 100 2.96 -1.95 9.38
CA VAL A 100 3.51 -1.61 8.06
C VAL A 100 2.40 -1.79 7.04
N ASP A 101 2.22 -0.78 6.21
CA ASP A 101 1.31 -0.83 5.09
C ASP A 101 2.10 -0.67 3.78
N PRO A 102 2.00 -1.61 2.83
CA PRO A 102 2.68 -1.52 1.54
C PRO A 102 2.40 -0.22 0.77
N ASP A 103 1.19 0.34 0.87
CA ASP A 103 0.79 1.57 0.17
C ASP A 103 1.32 2.81 0.94
N ALA A 104 1.60 2.64 2.24
CA ALA A 104 2.27 3.63 3.04
C ALA A 104 3.79 3.56 2.80
N LYS A 105 4.28 4.42 1.91
CA LYS A 105 5.74 4.67 1.77
C LYS A 105 6.43 5.10 3.08
N ALA A 106 5.67 5.47 4.12
CA ALA A 106 6.16 5.74 5.48
C ALA A 106 5.11 5.42 6.55
N SER A 107 5.54 4.82 7.66
CA SER A 107 4.71 4.51 8.84
C SER A 107 4.05 5.75 9.48
N ASP A 108 4.59 6.95 9.23
CA ASP A 108 4.04 8.24 9.70
C ASP A 108 2.66 8.58 9.13
N LYS A 109 2.20 7.82 8.14
CA LYS A 109 0.84 7.93 7.60
C LYS A 109 -0.16 7.07 8.35
N LEU A 110 0.25 6.24 9.29
CA LEU A 110 -0.65 5.40 10.08
C LEU A 110 -1.13 6.10 11.35
N SER A 111 -2.37 5.79 11.72
CA SER A 111 -3.03 6.24 12.92
C SER A 111 -3.46 5.03 13.75
N TYR A 112 -3.13 5.06 15.04
CA TYR A 112 -3.40 3.99 15.98
C TYR A 112 -4.49 4.40 16.98
N ARG A 113 -5.39 3.47 17.31
CA ARG A 113 -6.47 3.68 18.27
C ARG A 113 -6.84 2.40 18.99
N ILE A 114 -7.07 2.50 20.31
CA ILE A 114 -7.70 1.44 21.08
C ILE A 114 -9.21 1.44 20.76
N THR A 115 -9.71 0.36 20.19
CA THR A 115 -11.10 0.21 19.74
C THR A 115 -11.97 -0.56 20.72
N SER A 116 -11.37 -1.43 21.53
CA SER A 116 -12.08 -2.25 22.53
C SER A 116 -11.19 -2.56 23.73
N GLY A 117 -11.78 -3.10 24.80
CA GLY A 117 -11.05 -3.60 25.97
C GLY A 117 -10.58 -2.56 26.97
N ASN A 118 -10.83 -1.27 26.72
CA ASN A 118 -10.39 -0.16 27.57
C ASN A 118 -11.54 0.77 28.04
N PRO A 119 -12.68 0.26 28.54
CA PRO A 119 -13.83 1.09 28.88
C PRO A 119 -13.55 2.05 30.06
N GLN A 120 -12.72 1.63 31.02
CA GLN A 120 -12.30 2.51 32.11
C GLN A 120 -11.24 3.52 31.69
N GLY A 121 -10.57 3.34 30.54
CA GLY A 121 -9.48 4.22 30.10
C GLY A 121 -8.22 4.06 30.95
N PHE A 122 -7.84 2.84 31.33
CA PHE A 122 -6.58 2.56 32.02
C PHE A 122 -5.37 2.82 31.13
N PHE A 123 -5.53 2.62 29.82
CA PHE A 123 -4.46 2.71 28.83
C PHE A 123 -4.72 3.85 27.84
N ALA A 124 -3.67 4.39 27.27
CA ALA A 124 -3.71 5.31 26.14
C ALA A 124 -2.82 4.78 25.02
N VAL A 125 -3.13 5.12 23.76
CA VAL A 125 -2.25 4.86 22.62
C VAL A 125 -1.90 6.16 21.93
N THR A 126 -0.63 6.35 21.62
CA THR A 126 -0.16 7.50 20.86
C THR A 126 -0.52 7.30 19.39
N THR A 127 -1.38 8.16 18.85
CA THR A 127 -1.97 7.98 17.52
C THR A 127 -0.95 7.86 16.40
N ARG A 128 0.21 8.53 16.47
CA ARG A 128 1.22 8.47 15.40
C ARG A 128 2.22 7.33 15.54
N THR A 129 2.54 6.92 16.76
CA THR A 129 3.65 5.98 17.02
C THR A 129 3.19 4.59 17.40
N GLY A 130 1.91 4.41 17.75
CA GLY A 130 1.38 3.14 18.26
C GLY A 130 1.85 2.81 19.68
N LEU A 131 2.49 3.75 20.39
CA LEU A 131 2.96 3.55 21.76
C LEU A 131 1.79 3.52 22.74
N VAL A 132 1.60 2.38 23.38
CA VAL A 132 0.63 2.17 24.46
C VAL A 132 1.25 2.54 25.80
N THR A 133 0.57 3.37 26.57
CA THR A 133 1.01 3.86 27.88
C THR A 133 -0.06 3.73 28.96
N THR A 134 0.36 3.74 30.23
CA THR A 134 -0.55 3.87 31.37
C THR A 134 -1.13 5.28 31.48
N THR A 135 -2.34 5.39 32.01
CA THR A 135 -2.98 6.68 32.32
C THR A 135 -2.86 7.00 33.82
N SER A 136 -3.57 8.03 34.29
CA SER A 136 -3.63 8.36 35.71
C SER A 136 -4.46 7.38 36.54
N ARG A 137 -5.16 6.44 35.89
CA ARG A 137 -5.90 5.38 36.58
C ARG A 137 -4.93 4.28 37.02
N LYS A 138 -5.06 3.87 38.28
CA LYS A 138 -4.22 2.84 38.87
C LYS A 138 -4.70 1.45 38.45
N LEU A 139 -3.76 0.64 38.00
CA LEU A 139 -3.93 -0.80 37.81
C LEU A 139 -3.81 -1.49 39.18
N ASP A 140 -4.68 -2.46 39.41
CA ASP A 140 -4.75 -3.26 40.63
C ASP A 140 -4.94 -4.72 40.22
N ARG A 141 -3.89 -5.53 40.42
CA ARG A 141 -3.86 -6.91 39.92
C ARG A 141 -4.86 -7.80 40.64
N GLU A 142 -5.12 -7.54 41.92
CA GLU A 142 -6.11 -8.29 42.70
C GLU A 142 -7.55 -8.02 42.22
N GLN A 143 -7.80 -6.86 41.60
CA GLN A 143 -9.09 -6.54 40.99
C GLN A 143 -9.22 -7.09 39.56
N GLN A 144 -8.16 -6.94 38.76
CA GLN A 144 -8.10 -7.43 37.39
C GLN A 144 -6.65 -7.76 37.02
N ASP A 145 -6.38 -9.05 36.81
CA ASP A 145 -5.04 -9.57 36.51
C ASP A 145 -4.70 -9.49 35.01
N GLU A 146 -5.71 -9.47 34.14
CA GLU A 146 -5.54 -9.41 32.69
C GLU A 146 -6.40 -8.32 32.02
N HIS A 147 -5.79 -7.59 31.07
CA HIS A 147 -6.46 -6.62 30.22
C HIS A 147 -6.26 -6.99 28.74
N ILE A 148 -7.35 -7.31 28.05
CA ILE A 148 -7.33 -7.61 26.61
C ILE A 148 -7.76 -6.36 25.87
N LEU A 149 -6.85 -5.77 25.08
CA LEU A 149 -7.10 -4.57 24.28
C LEU A 149 -7.17 -4.92 22.79
N GLU A 150 -8.14 -4.34 22.09
CA GLU A 150 -8.11 -4.32 20.63
C GLU A 150 -7.58 -2.97 20.16
N VAL A 151 -6.56 -2.99 19.32
CA VAL A 151 -5.96 -1.79 18.73
C VAL A 151 -6.05 -1.88 17.21
N SER A 152 -6.67 -0.88 16.60
CA SER A 152 -6.72 -0.73 15.15
C SER A 152 -5.60 0.21 14.68
N SER A 153 -5.00 -0.13 13.54
CA SER A 153 -4.16 0.79 12.77
C SER A 153 -4.82 1.06 11.41
N ALA A 154 -4.80 2.32 10.96
CA ALA A 154 -5.41 2.75 9.71
C ALA A 154 -4.69 3.98 9.15
N PHE A 155 -4.77 4.22 7.85
CA PHE A 155 -4.24 5.45 7.26
C PHE A 155 -4.89 6.71 7.85
N SER A 156 -4.04 7.66 8.20
CA SER A 156 -4.38 8.97 8.78
C SER A 156 -5.23 9.84 7.84
N LEU A 157 -5.22 9.55 6.53
CA LEU A 157 -5.94 10.33 5.50
C LEU A 157 -7.12 9.60 4.85
N SER A 158 -7.40 8.34 5.19
CA SER A 158 -8.49 7.59 4.57
C SER A 158 -9.76 7.63 5.41
N CYS A 159 -10.44 8.78 5.36
CA CYS A 159 -11.89 8.79 5.48
C CYS A 159 -12.48 8.79 4.05
N VAL A 160 -12.18 7.77 3.26
CA VAL A 160 -12.86 7.51 1.97
C VAL A 160 -12.87 6.01 1.75
N TRP A 161 -13.84 5.31 2.35
CA TRP A 161 -14.38 4.11 1.71
C TRP A 161 -15.34 4.62 0.65
N LYS A 162 -15.04 4.39 -0.63
CA LYS A 162 -16.02 4.52 -1.70
C LYS A 162 -15.74 3.54 -2.81
#